data_AF-A0A5T4VI09-F1
#
_entry.id   AF-A0A5T4VI09-F1
#
_cell.length_a   1.000
_cell.length_b   1.000
_cell.length_c   1.000
_cell.angle_alpha   90.00
_cell.angle_beta   90.00
_cell.angle_gamma   90.00
#
_symmetry.space_group_name_H-M   'P 1'
#
loop_
_entity.id
_entity.type
_entity.pdbx_description
1 polymer ?
#
loop_
_entity_poly.entity_id
_entity_poly.type
_entity_poly.pdbx_seq_one_letter_code
_entity_poly.pdbx_strand_id
1 'polypeptide(L)'
;MRERYLNKISNFDTARIVLFIAIQIISCIFMFWGAIPALIVFFSYLAMRKECNLKPIEKSKDYISVYMLLTAALVLFLFVYKAGMFRRGGDYFLLVFVFILLYVYHLAFHKLWLRTIDENSSIIIENGIFNFNRKNASVGFSRKDVNNIDTLLKLNEARKEGIISEDEFNK
;
A
#
# COMPACT_ATOMS: atom_id res chain seq x y z
N MET A 1 -18.14 -18.91 21.74
CA MET A 1 -18.61 -17.66 21.07
C MET A 1 -17.63 -16.47 21.24
N ARG A 2 -16.32 -16.72 21.38
CA ARG A 2 -15.31 -15.67 21.70
C ARG A 2 -14.16 -15.57 20.67
N GLU A 3 -14.32 -16.15 19.48
CA GLU A 3 -13.27 -16.16 18.43
C GLU A 3 -13.54 -15.20 17.26
N ARG A 4 -14.75 -14.64 17.14
CA ARG A 4 -15.12 -13.79 16.00
C ARG A 4 -14.64 -12.33 16.08
N TYR A 5 -14.04 -11.91 17.20
CA TYR A 5 -13.58 -10.53 17.40
C TYR A 5 -12.07 -10.34 17.21
N LEU A 6 -11.29 -11.41 17.07
CA LEU A 6 -9.84 -11.32 16.92
C LEU A 6 -9.37 -11.08 15.47
N ASN A 7 -10.28 -11.10 14.50
CA ASN A 7 -9.92 -11.12 13.08
C ASN A 7 -10.24 -9.81 12.32
N LYS A 8 -10.44 -8.70 13.04
CA LYS A 8 -10.80 -7.41 12.44
C LYS A 8 -10.00 -6.27 13.06
N ILE A 9 -9.34 -5.50 12.22
CA ILE A 9 -8.68 -4.23 12.58
C ILE A 9 -9.74 -3.30 13.20
N SER A 10 -9.38 -2.60 14.28
CA SER A 10 -10.26 -1.62 14.91
C SER A 10 -10.74 -0.58 13.90
N ASN A 11 -11.98 -0.10 14.04
CA ASN A 11 -12.50 0.96 13.18
C ASN A 11 -11.64 2.24 13.27
N PHE A 12 -11.04 2.48 14.43
CA PHE A 12 -10.14 3.62 14.65
C PHE A 12 -8.83 3.50 13.86
N ASP A 13 -8.25 2.31 13.84
CA ASP A 13 -7.02 2.03 13.08
C ASP A 13 -7.29 2.03 11.57
N THR A 14 -8.45 1.52 11.16
CA THR A 14 -8.92 1.64 9.77
C THR A 14 -9.04 3.12 9.37
N ALA A 15 -9.58 3.96 10.24
CA ALA A 15 -9.69 5.40 9.97
C ALA A 15 -8.32 6.07 9.84
N ARG A 16 -7.31 5.67 10.63
CA ARG A 16 -5.93 6.18 10.50
C ARG A 16 -5.32 5.83 9.14
N ILE A 17 -5.52 4.60 8.68
CA ILE A 17 -5.03 4.14 7.37
C ILE A 17 -5.72 4.90 6.24
N VAL A 18 -7.05 5.03 6.30
CA VAL A 18 -7.82 5.79 5.30
C VAL A 18 -7.39 7.27 5.29
N LEU A 19 -7.18 7.87 6.46
CA LEU A 19 -6.70 9.24 6.58
C LEU A 19 -5.31 9.40 5.94
N PHE A 20 -4.40 8.45 6.18
CA PHE A 20 -3.08 8.47 5.55
C PHE A 20 -3.17 8.39 4.02
N ILE A 21 -4.04 7.53 3.48
CA ILE A 21 -4.28 7.41 2.03
C ILE A 21 -4.86 8.71 1.47
N ALA A 22 -5.81 9.34 2.18
CA ALA A 22 -6.37 10.62 1.77
C ALA A 22 -5.29 11.73 1.70
N ILE A 23 -4.42 11.81 2.72
CA ILE A 23 -3.26 12.71 2.72
C ILE A 23 -2.39 12.43 1.50
N GLN A 24 -2.11 11.16 1.20
CA GLN A 24 -1.29 10.76 0.05
C GLN A 24 -1.89 11.21 -1.28
N ILE A 25 -3.20 11.03 -1.48
CA ILE A 25 -3.91 11.45 -2.69
C ILE A 25 -3.84 12.96 -2.86
N ILE A 26 -4.08 13.72 -1.78
CA ILE A 26 -3.97 15.18 -1.78
C ILE A 26 -2.54 15.60 -2.14
N SER A 27 -1.52 14.99 -1.53
CA SER A 27 -0.11 15.28 -1.83
C SER A 27 0.28 14.91 -3.27
N CYS A 28 -0.32 13.88 -3.87
CA CYS A 28 -0.14 13.56 -5.28
C CYS A 28 -0.74 14.64 -6.18
N ILE A 29 -2.00 15.05 -5.93
CA ILE A 29 -2.74 15.99 -6.79
C ILE A 29 -2.15 17.40 -6.74
N PHE A 30 -1.88 17.91 -5.53
CA PHE A 30 -1.49 19.31 -5.36
C PHE A 30 0.01 19.56 -5.54
N MET A 31 0.85 18.56 -5.29
CA MET A 31 2.30 18.79 -5.21
C MET A 31 3.11 17.87 -6.13
N PHE A 32 2.50 16.88 -6.80
CA PHE A 32 3.14 15.78 -7.57
C PHE A 32 4.15 14.93 -6.79
N TRP A 33 4.62 15.45 -5.66
CA TRP A 33 5.61 14.89 -4.76
C TRP A 33 5.12 13.64 -4.03
N GLY A 34 3.80 13.49 -3.84
CA GLY A 34 3.20 12.32 -3.20
C GLY A 34 3.28 11.03 -4.01
N ALA A 35 3.61 11.08 -5.30
CA ALA A 35 3.57 9.89 -6.15
C ALA A 35 4.63 8.84 -5.74
N ILE A 36 5.86 9.30 -5.46
CA ILE A 36 6.97 8.40 -5.13
C ILE A 36 6.74 7.70 -3.77
N PRO A 37 6.40 8.40 -2.67
CA PRO A 37 6.09 7.71 -1.42
C PRO A 37 4.89 6.78 -1.53
N ALA A 38 3.88 7.12 -2.34
CA ALA A 38 2.73 6.23 -2.58
C ALA A 38 3.16 4.92 -3.24
N LEU A 39 4.04 4.97 -4.24
CA LEU A 39 4.59 3.79 -4.89
C LEU A 39 5.42 2.95 -3.92
N ILE A 40 6.27 3.58 -3.09
CA ILE A 40 7.07 2.87 -2.08
C ILE A 40 6.15 2.10 -1.13
N VAL A 41 5.13 2.76 -0.58
CA VAL A 41 4.15 2.13 0.31
C VAL A 41 3.42 0.98 -0.39
N PHE A 42 3.00 1.18 -1.64
CA PHE A 42 2.29 0.18 -2.42
C PHE A 42 3.15 -1.06 -2.70
N PHE A 43 4.39 -0.89 -3.16
CA PHE A 43 5.31 -2.01 -3.40
C PHE A 43 5.71 -2.72 -2.11
N SER A 44 5.94 -1.99 -1.03
CA SER A 44 6.20 -2.59 0.29
C SER A 44 5.02 -3.41 0.80
N TYR A 45 3.78 -2.96 0.55
CA TYR A 45 2.59 -3.76 0.85
C TYR A 45 2.50 -5.03 0.01
N LEU A 46 2.77 -4.95 -1.30
CA LEU A 46 2.80 -6.13 -2.17
C LEU A 46 3.88 -7.13 -1.75
N ALA A 47 5.08 -6.64 -1.41
CA ALA A 47 6.18 -7.46 -0.92
C ALA A 47 5.85 -8.13 0.43
N MET A 48 5.24 -7.39 1.37
CA MET A 48 4.74 -7.95 2.62
C MET A 48 3.74 -9.08 2.35
N ARG A 49 2.82 -8.90 1.41
CA ARG A 49 1.83 -9.92 1.06
C ARG A 49 2.45 -11.17 0.42
N LYS A 50 3.55 -11.02 -0.33
CA LYS A 50 4.26 -12.14 -0.97
C LYS A 50 5.09 -12.93 0.05
N GLU A 51 5.76 -12.25 0.97
CA GLU A 51 6.69 -12.86 1.94
C GLU A 51 6.03 -13.19 3.29
N CYS A 52 4.77 -12.79 3.50
CA CYS A 52 4.06 -12.89 4.78
C CYS A 52 4.86 -12.33 5.97
N ASN A 53 5.62 -11.25 5.73
CA ASN A 53 6.55 -10.66 6.68
C ASN A 53 6.49 -9.13 6.63
N LEU A 54 6.66 -8.46 7.78
CA LEU A 54 6.63 -7.00 7.91
C LEU A 54 7.93 -6.31 7.49
N LYS A 55 9.04 -7.06 7.37
CA LYS A 55 10.36 -6.50 6.99
C LYS A 55 10.32 -5.56 5.76
N PRO A 56 9.56 -5.82 4.68
CA PRO A 56 9.45 -4.90 3.55
C PRO A 56 8.76 -3.57 3.88
N ILE A 57 7.85 -3.55 4.87
CA ILE A 57 7.21 -2.32 5.35
C ILE A 57 8.15 -1.55 6.27
N GLU A 58 8.92 -2.24 7.11
CA GLU A 58 9.98 -1.58 7.89
C GLU A 58 11.01 -0.94 6.97
N LYS A 59 11.48 -1.65 5.94
CA LYS A 59 12.39 -1.07 4.92
C LYS A 59 11.78 0.12 4.19
N SER A 60 10.46 0.16 4.02
CA SER A 60 9.77 1.30 3.40
C SER A 60 9.98 2.60 4.18
N LYS A 61 10.17 2.51 5.50
CA LYS A 61 10.49 3.65 6.37
C LYS A 61 11.80 4.31 5.96
N ASP A 62 12.83 3.51 5.72
CA ASP A 62 14.15 4.01 5.35
C ASP A 62 14.09 4.65 3.96
N TYR A 63 13.43 4.01 3.00
CA TYR A 63 13.26 4.57 1.66
C TYR A 63 12.49 5.90 1.66
N ILE A 64 11.39 5.98 2.42
CA ILE A 64 10.62 7.22 2.55
C ILE A 64 11.45 8.29 3.26
N SER A 65 12.19 7.95 4.33
CA SER A 65 13.03 8.90 5.05
C SER A 65 14.15 9.47 4.17
N VAL A 66 14.80 8.62 3.37
CA VAL A 66 15.81 9.05 2.39
C VAL A 66 15.19 9.95 1.32
N TYR A 67 14.02 9.60 0.81
CA TYR A 67 13.29 10.43 -0.15
C TYR A 67 12.92 11.81 0.42
N MET A 68 12.47 11.87 1.68
CA MET A 68 12.19 13.12 2.39
C MET A 68 13.43 14.00 2.49
N LEU A 69 14.58 13.40 2.84
CA LEU A 69 15.83 14.11 3.00
C LEU A 69 16.36 14.65 1.67
N LEU A 70 16.28 13.85 0.59
CA LEU A 70 16.63 14.30 -0.77
C LEU A 70 15.73 15.45 -1.22
N THR A 71 14.43 15.38 -0.92
CA THR A 71 13.48 16.45 -1.23
C THR A 71 13.84 17.72 -0.48
N ALA A 72 14.09 17.63 0.82
CA ALA A 72 14.49 18.76 1.66
C ALA A 72 15.77 19.42 1.15
N ALA A 73 16.77 18.61 0.76
CA ALA A 73 18.02 19.09 0.18
C ALA A 73 17.79 19.80 -1.17
N LEU A 74 16.95 19.25 -2.04
CA LEU A 74 16.59 19.85 -3.32
C LEU A 74 15.89 21.22 -3.14
N VAL A 75 14.91 21.29 -2.23
CA VAL A 75 14.21 22.54 -1.91
C VAL A 75 15.19 23.59 -1.37
N LEU A 76 16.09 23.19 -0.46
CA LEU A 76 17.11 24.08 0.08
C LEU A 76 18.06 24.57 -1.02
N PHE A 77 18.50 23.68 -1.91
CA PHE A 77 19.37 24.03 -3.03
C PHE A 77 18.71 25.03 -3.98
N LEU A 78 17.45 24.78 -4.38
CA LEU A 78 16.68 25.69 -5.22
C LEU A 78 16.48 27.05 -4.56
N PHE A 79 16.31 27.06 -3.25
CA PHE A 79 16.19 28.29 -2.49
C PHE A 79 17.50 29.09 -2.46
N VAL A 80 18.63 28.46 -2.13
CA VAL A 80 19.95 29.11 -2.13
C VAL A 80 20.27 29.66 -3.52
N TYR A 81 19.99 28.86 -4.56
CA TYR A 81 20.15 29.27 -5.95
C TYR A 81 19.31 30.52 -6.29
N LYS A 82 18.03 30.53 -5.91
CA LYS A 82 17.16 31.71 -6.09
C LYS A 82 17.62 32.91 -5.27
N ALA A 83 18.02 32.73 -4.02
CA ALA A 83 18.49 33.81 -3.16
C ALA A 83 19.79 34.44 -3.68
N GLY A 84 20.68 33.63 -4.27
CA GLY A 84 21.89 34.11 -4.94
C GLY A 84 21.62 34.90 -6.22
N MET A 85 20.59 34.53 -6.99
CA MET A 85 20.23 35.19 -8.24
C MET A 85 19.30 36.40 -8.06
N PHE A 86 18.36 36.33 -7.12
CA PHE A 86 17.34 37.36 -6.87
C PHE A 86 17.56 37.96 -5.48
N ARG A 87 18.09 39.19 -5.43
CA ARG A 87 18.17 40.04 -4.22
C ARG A 87 16.79 40.50 -3.70
N ARG A 88 15.78 39.62 -3.65
CA ARG A 88 14.43 39.94 -3.13
C ARG A 88 14.12 39.04 -1.93
N GLY A 89 14.08 39.66 -0.75
CA GLY A 89 13.97 38.96 0.54
C GLY A 89 12.57 38.49 0.95
N GLY A 90 11.68 38.15 0.01
CA GLY A 90 10.28 37.83 0.30
C GLY A 90 9.97 36.35 0.57
N ASP A 91 10.81 35.42 0.10
CA ASP A 91 10.39 34.01 -0.07
C ASP A 91 10.75 33.09 1.11
N TYR A 92 11.36 33.61 2.18
CA TYR A 92 11.79 32.82 3.35
C TYR A 92 10.61 32.15 4.08
N PHE A 93 9.45 32.82 4.12
CA PHE A 93 8.24 32.26 4.74
C PHE A 93 7.77 30.99 4.04
N LEU A 94 7.79 30.97 2.71
CA LEU A 94 7.41 29.81 1.91
C LEU A 94 8.37 28.63 2.14
N LEU A 95 9.67 28.90 2.26
CA LEU A 95 10.65 27.87 2.58
C LEU A 95 10.31 27.20 3.93
N VAL A 96 10.15 28.00 5.00
CA VAL A 96 9.83 27.48 6.33
C VAL A 96 8.52 26.69 6.30
N PHE A 97 7.51 27.18 5.58
CA PHE A 97 6.24 26.48 5.40
C PHE A 97 6.38 25.11 4.74
N VAL A 98 7.20 24.98 3.68
CA VAL A 98 7.48 23.69 3.02
C VAL A 98 8.18 22.71 3.97
N PHE A 99 9.15 23.17 4.77
CA PHE A 99 9.80 22.31 5.76
C PHE A 99 8.83 21.83 6.85
N ILE A 100 7.92 22.70 7.30
CA ILE A 100 6.86 22.31 8.25
C ILE A 100 5.97 21.24 7.62
N LEU A 101 5.55 21.40 6.36
CA LEU A 101 4.72 20.41 5.68
C LEU A 101 5.43 19.06 5.55
N LEU A 102 6.71 19.04 5.18
CA LEU A 102 7.51 17.82 5.13
C LEU A 102 7.60 17.16 6.53
N TYR A 103 7.81 17.94 7.57
CA TYR A 103 7.87 17.42 8.94
C TYR A 103 6.53 16.81 9.39
N VAL A 104 5.41 17.51 9.13
CA VAL A 104 4.06 17.01 9.43
C VAL A 104 3.77 15.72 8.67
N TYR A 105 4.14 15.64 7.39
CA TYR A 105 4.00 14.43 6.60
C TYR A 105 4.79 13.25 7.19
N HIS A 106 6.03 13.49 7.63
CA HIS A 106 6.84 12.45 8.27
C HIS A 106 6.18 11.90 9.54
N LEU A 107 5.64 12.79 10.38
CA LEU A 107 4.90 12.39 11.57
C LEU A 107 3.62 11.62 11.23
N ALA A 108 2.88 12.05 10.21
CA ALA A 108 1.69 11.37 9.73
C ALA A 108 2.02 9.95 9.26
N PHE A 109 3.09 9.78 8.47
CA PHE A 109 3.57 8.46 8.04
C PHE A 109 3.91 7.56 9.24
N HIS A 110 4.66 8.06 10.21
CA HIS A 110 5.05 7.24 11.36
C HIS A 110 3.86 6.86 12.25
N LYS A 111 2.96 7.81 12.54
CA LYS A 111 1.85 7.60 13.48
C LYS A 111 0.64 6.91 12.86
N LEU A 112 0.29 7.24 11.62
CA LEU A 112 -0.92 6.76 10.97
C LEU A 112 -0.67 5.46 10.19
N TRP A 113 0.50 5.29 9.60
CA TRP A 113 0.82 4.12 8.78
C TRP A 113 1.63 3.09 9.56
N LEU A 114 2.90 3.40 9.90
CA LEU A 114 3.81 2.42 10.50
C LEU A 114 3.29 1.85 11.81
N ARG A 115 2.91 2.74 12.75
CA ARG A 115 2.40 2.32 14.06
C ARG A 115 1.13 1.46 13.93
N THR A 116 0.20 1.86 13.07
CA THR A 116 -1.05 1.13 12.86
C THR A 116 -0.82 -0.26 12.29
N ILE A 117 0.16 -0.40 11.38
CA ILE A 117 0.53 -1.69 10.80
C ILE A 117 1.23 -2.59 11.80
N ASP A 118 2.12 -2.05 12.62
CA ASP A 118 2.82 -2.81 13.66
C ASP A 118 1.83 -3.34 14.72
N GLU A 119 0.95 -2.46 15.23
CA GLU A 119 -0.11 -2.80 16.20
C GLU A 119 -1.10 -3.86 15.67
N ASN A 120 -1.32 -3.93 14.35
CA ASN A 120 -2.27 -4.86 13.71
C ASN A 120 -1.60 -5.91 12.80
N SER A 121 -0.30 -6.15 13.00
CA SER A 121 0.54 -6.90 12.07
C SER A 121 0.06 -8.33 11.81
N SER A 122 -0.32 -9.07 12.85
CA SER A 122 -0.84 -10.44 12.73
C SER A 122 -2.11 -10.50 11.87
N ILE A 123 -3.04 -9.58 12.08
CA ILE A 123 -4.31 -9.49 11.34
C ILE A 123 -4.05 -9.08 9.89
N ILE A 124 -3.11 -8.17 9.65
CA ILE A 124 -2.77 -7.67 8.32
C ILE A 124 -2.07 -8.74 7.48
N ILE A 125 -1.20 -9.55 8.08
CA ILE A 125 -0.55 -10.67 7.37
C ILE A 125 -1.60 -11.72 6.95
N GLU A 126 -2.57 -12.01 7.82
CA GLU A 126 -3.57 -13.04 7.55
C GLU A 126 -4.69 -12.59 6.59
N ASN A 127 -5.15 -11.35 6.71
CA ASN A 127 -6.35 -10.85 6.01
C ASN A 127 -6.09 -9.66 5.07
N GLY A 128 -4.87 -9.12 5.03
CA GLY A 128 -4.54 -7.88 4.33
C GLY A 128 -5.02 -6.62 5.08
N ILE A 129 -4.59 -5.45 4.60
CA ILE A 129 -4.95 -4.15 5.18
C ILE A 129 -6.43 -3.81 4.92
N PHE A 130 -6.92 -4.17 3.73
CA PHE A 130 -8.33 -4.12 3.39
C PHE A 130 -8.85 -5.54 3.44
N ASN A 131 -9.74 -5.81 4.41
CA ASN A 131 -10.42 -7.08 4.53
C ASN A 131 -11.42 -7.25 3.37
N PHE A 132 -10.92 -7.38 2.14
CA PHE A 132 -11.65 -7.92 1.02
C PHE A 132 -11.78 -9.41 1.29
N ASN A 133 -12.81 -9.74 2.06
CA ASN A 133 -13.40 -11.06 2.24
C ASN A 133 -12.61 -12.14 1.48
N ARG A 134 -11.67 -12.79 2.18
CA ARG A 134 -10.75 -13.82 1.67
C ARG A 134 -11.51 -15.10 1.29
N LYS A 135 -12.57 -14.99 0.50
CA LYS A 135 -13.25 -16.10 -0.16
C LYS A 135 -12.73 -16.32 -1.58
N ASN A 136 -11.96 -15.40 -2.16
CA ASN A 136 -11.60 -15.46 -3.58
C ASN A 136 -10.08 -15.29 -3.88
N ALA A 137 -9.20 -15.36 -2.87
CA ALA A 137 -7.75 -15.16 -3.07
C ALA A 137 -6.90 -16.40 -2.82
N SER A 138 -7.51 -17.58 -2.73
CA SER A 138 -6.85 -18.82 -3.11
C SER A 138 -7.01 -18.96 -4.62
N VAL A 139 -5.89 -18.98 -5.34
CA VAL A 139 -5.83 -19.57 -6.68
C VAL A 139 -6.07 -21.08 -6.50
N GLY A 140 -7.33 -21.40 -6.31
CA GLY A 140 -7.87 -22.73 -6.12
C GLY A 140 -9.26 -22.62 -6.70
N PHE A 141 -9.42 -23.22 -7.89
CA PHE A 141 -10.65 -23.32 -8.66
C PHE A 141 -11.86 -23.34 -7.72
N SER A 142 -12.58 -22.22 -7.66
CA SER A 142 -13.78 -22.14 -6.85
C SER A 142 -14.85 -22.91 -7.60
N ARG A 143 -15.50 -23.86 -6.92
CA ARG A 143 -16.58 -24.73 -7.43
C ARG A 143 -17.78 -23.96 -8.03
N LYS A 144 -17.75 -22.62 -8.02
CA LYS A 144 -18.70 -21.72 -8.69
C LYS A 144 -18.36 -21.37 -10.14
N ASP A 145 -17.14 -21.63 -10.60
CA ASP A 145 -16.72 -21.36 -11.98
C ASP A 145 -17.19 -22.44 -12.98
N VAL A 146 -17.74 -23.56 -12.48
CA VAL A 146 -18.25 -24.71 -13.25
C VAL A 146 -19.48 -24.35 -14.12
N ASN A 147 -20.11 -23.19 -13.91
CA ASN A 147 -21.25 -22.75 -14.73
C ASN A 147 -20.85 -21.92 -15.96
N ASN A 148 -19.57 -21.65 -16.19
CA ASN A 148 -19.14 -20.97 -17.41
C ASN A 148 -18.84 -22.01 -18.49
N ILE A 149 -19.59 -21.96 -19.60
CA ILE A 149 -19.46 -22.80 -20.80
C ILE A 149 -17.99 -22.94 -21.28
N ASP A 150 -17.18 -21.90 -21.10
CA ASP A 150 -15.75 -21.89 -21.40
C ASP A 150 -14.90 -22.87 -20.57
N THR A 151 -15.27 -23.11 -19.31
CA THR A 151 -14.58 -24.09 -18.45
C THR A 151 -14.96 -25.52 -18.83
N LEU A 152 -16.22 -25.74 -19.24
CA LEU A 152 -16.67 -27.03 -19.76
C LEU A 152 -16.00 -27.35 -21.10
N LEU A 153 -15.81 -26.37 -21.98
CA LEU A 153 -15.07 -26.53 -23.24
C LEU A 153 -13.61 -26.94 -23.00
N LYS A 154 -12.91 -26.25 -22.10
CA LYS A 154 -11.51 -26.58 -21.76
C LYS A 154 -11.37 -27.96 -21.09
N LEU A 155 -12.32 -28.34 -20.23
CA LEU A 155 -12.34 -29.68 -19.64
C LEU A 155 -12.64 -30.77 -20.67
N ASN A 156 -13.47 -30.49 -21.67
CA ASN A 156 -13.79 -31.42 -22.75
C ASN A 156 -12.63 -31.57 -23.75
N GLU A 157 -11.86 -30.51 -23.98
CA GLU A 157 -10.59 -30.58 -24.73
C GLU A 157 -9.54 -31.40 -23.96
N ALA A 158 -9.37 -31.17 -22.66
CA ALA A 158 -8.46 -31.95 -21.82
C ALA A 158 -8.85 -33.45 -21.71
N ARG A 159 -10.16 -33.76 -21.78
CA ARG A 159 -10.69 -35.13 -21.89
C ARG A 159 -10.30 -35.77 -23.23
N LYS A 160 -10.46 -35.04 -24.34
CA LYS A 160 -10.10 -35.54 -25.68
C LYS A 160 -8.60 -35.78 -25.83
N GLU A 161 -7.79 -35.02 -25.09
CA GLU A 161 -6.33 -35.20 -25.02
C GLU A 161 -5.89 -36.31 -24.04
N GLY A 162 -6.83 -36.97 -23.35
CA GLY A 162 -6.56 -38.11 -22.46
C GLY A 162 -5.91 -37.73 -21.13
N ILE A 163 -5.97 -36.45 -20.74
CA ILE A 163 -5.32 -35.91 -19.54
C ILE A 163 -6.15 -36.19 -18.27
N ILE A 164 -7.46 -36.43 -18.42
CA ILE A 164 -8.42 -36.62 -17.31
C ILE A 164 -9.31 -37.84 -17.60
N SER A 165 -9.56 -38.69 -16.60
CA SER A 165 -10.42 -39.88 -16.74
C SER A 165 -11.92 -39.53 -16.61
N GLU A 166 -12.79 -40.41 -17.14
CA GLU A 166 -14.26 -40.21 -17.17
C GLU A 166 -14.86 -40.01 -15.76
N ASP A 167 -14.24 -40.63 -14.74
CA ASP A 167 -14.68 -40.55 -13.34
C ASP A 167 -14.31 -39.23 -12.65
N GLU A 168 -13.27 -38.52 -13.12
CA GLU A 168 -12.90 -37.19 -12.63
C GLU A 168 -13.73 -36.06 -13.27
N PHE A 169 -14.25 -36.28 -14.47
CA PHE A 169 -15.10 -35.30 -15.17
C PHE A 169 -16.52 -35.20 -14.58
N ASN A 170 -17.05 -36.30 -14.02
CA ASN A 170 -18.44 -36.41 -13.56
C ASN A 170 -18.65 -36.09 -12.06
N LYS A 171 -17.65 -35.55 -11.36
CA LYS A 171 -17.63 -35.32 -9.90
C LYS A 171 -17.59 -33.84 -9.52
#